data_AF-A0A945U7M4-F1
#
_entry.id   AF-A0A945U7M4-F1
#
_cell.length_a   1.000
_cell.length_b   1.000
_cell.length_c   1.000
_cell.angle_alpha   90.00
_cell.angle_beta   90.00
_cell.angle_gamma   90.00
#
_symmetry.space_group_name_H-M   'P 1'
#
loop_
_entity.id
_entity.type
_entity.pdbx_description
1 polymer ?
#
loop_
_entity_poly.entity_id
_entity_poly.type
_entity_poly.pdbx_seq_one_letter_code
_entity_poly.pdbx_strand_id
1 'polypeptide(L)'
;SNEKWVQTVIWMVIFLNLVVLCRVFIIPRVGFITDHFQESRALLRESSGPLDMPNQYRQTYRMMNQIQAIASEKAILLFPPGDWEFGSSRSVVIQMLYPREAYFSGDPGFDGKLLQALMSENAYVVFNEKWGVELCQSQIEKSLGVPGFGICQIGKGE
;
A
#
# COMPACT_ATOMS: atom_id res chain seq x y z
N SER A 1 38.98 1.67 -44.71
CA SER A 1 37.56 1.30 -44.93
C SER A 1 36.89 0.57 -43.76
N ASN A 2 37.62 0.04 -42.78
CA ASN A 2 37.00 -0.62 -41.61
C ASN A 2 36.57 0.36 -40.50
N GLU A 3 37.31 1.45 -40.29
CA GLU A 3 37.07 2.39 -39.21
C GLU A 3 35.73 3.13 -39.32
N LYS A 4 35.37 3.59 -40.54
CA LYS A 4 34.06 4.22 -40.81
C LYS A 4 32.90 3.27 -40.56
N TRP A 5 33.05 1.99 -40.91
CA TRP A 5 32.03 0.97 -40.68
C TRP A 5 31.83 0.70 -39.18
N VAL A 6 32.92 0.56 -38.42
CA VAL A 6 32.88 0.40 -36.96
C VAL A 6 32.21 1.61 -36.31
N GLN A 7 32.54 2.83 -36.72
CA GLN A 7 31.90 4.06 -36.21
C GLN A 7 30.39 4.08 -36.50
N THR A 8 29.95 3.67 -37.70
CA THR A 8 28.53 3.58 -38.04
C THR A 8 27.79 2.57 -37.17
N VAL A 9 28.37 1.39 -36.94
CA VAL A 9 27.77 0.37 -36.07
C VAL A 9 27.66 0.86 -34.63
N ILE A 10 28.70 1.52 -34.10
CA ILE A 10 28.66 2.10 -32.75
C ILE A 10 27.54 3.14 -32.64
N TRP A 11 27.44 4.06 -33.61
CA TRP A 11 26.37 5.07 -33.63
C TRP A 11 24.97 4.45 -33.73
N MET A 12 24.82 3.38 -34.52
CA MET A 12 23.56 2.66 -34.62
C MET A 12 23.17 2.03 -33.27
N VAL A 13 24.11 1.39 -32.58
CA VAL A 13 23.87 0.80 -31.26
C VAL A 13 23.51 1.88 -30.24
N ILE A 14 24.22 3.01 -30.23
CA ILE A 14 23.90 4.15 -29.36
C ILE A 14 22.49 4.66 -29.64
N PHE A 15 22.15 4.87 -30.91
CA PHE A 15 20.82 5.36 -31.30
C PHE A 15 19.71 4.39 -30.90
N LEU A 16 19.88 3.09 -31.14
CA LEU A 16 18.91 2.07 -30.74
C LEU A 16 18.71 2.03 -29.22
N ASN A 17 19.81 2.09 -28.45
CA ASN A 17 19.73 2.17 -26.99
C ASN A 17 18.99 3.43 -26.54
N LEU A 18 19.26 4.58 -27.17
CA LEU A 18 18.55 5.83 -26.87
C LEU A 18 17.05 5.72 -27.16
N VAL A 19 16.67 5.12 -28.29
CA VAL A 19 15.26 4.89 -28.63
C VAL A 19 14.58 4.02 -27.60
N VAL A 20 15.23 2.93 -27.16
CA VAL A 20 14.71 2.05 -26.10
C VAL A 20 14.57 2.82 -24.80
N LEU A 21 15.59 3.59 -24.38
CA LEU A 21 15.54 4.40 -23.16
C LEU A 21 14.37 5.38 -23.18
N CYS A 22 14.19 6.10 -24.29
CA CYS A 22 13.12 7.06 -24.45
C CYS A 22 11.74 6.40 -24.42
N ARG A 23 11.54 5.32 -25.19
CA ARG A 23 10.24 4.67 -25.36
C ARG A 23 9.81 3.88 -24.13
N VAL A 24 10.75 3.18 -23.49
CA VAL A 24 10.45 2.26 -22.39
C VAL A 24 10.45 2.97 -21.06
N PHE A 25 11.29 3.99 -20.84
CA PHE A 25 11.44 4.61 -19.52
C PHE A 25 11.02 6.09 -19.50
N ILE A 26 11.50 6.93 -20.43
CA ILE A 26 11.28 8.38 -20.33
C ILE A 26 9.84 8.75 -20.63
N ILE A 27 9.28 8.29 -21.76
CA ILE A 27 7.92 8.65 -22.18
C ILE A 27 6.87 8.20 -21.15
N PRO A 28 6.87 6.95 -20.64
CA PRO A 28 5.92 6.54 -19.61
C PRO A 28 6.00 7.37 -18.33
N ARG A 29 7.20 7.73 -17.88
CA ARG A 29 7.40 8.55 -16.68
C ARG A 29 6.93 9.98 -16.86
N VAL A 30 7.28 10.61 -17.98
CA VAL A 30 6.85 11.98 -18.27
C VAL A 30 5.33 12.04 -18.39
N GLY A 31 4.71 11.10 -19.12
CA GLY A 31 3.25 11.01 -19.21
C GLY A 31 2.58 10.87 -17.84
N PHE A 32 3.09 9.97 -17.00
CA PHE A 32 2.58 9.81 -15.64
C PHE A 32 2.68 11.09 -14.80
N ILE A 33 3.85 11.77 -14.83
CA ILE A 33 4.07 13.03 -14.10
C ILE A 33 3.11 14.12 -14.59
N THR A 34 2.92 14.25 -15.91
CA THR A 34 2.01 15.26 -16.47
C THR A 34 0.57 14.99 -16.09
N ASP A 35 0.15 13.72 -16.11
CA ASP A 35 -1.23 13.33 -15.81
C ASP A 35 -1.58 13.52 -14.33
N HIS A 36 -0.60 13.36 -13.43
CA HIS A 36 -0.81 13.39 -11.98
C HIS A 36 -0.18 14.62 -11.29
N PHE A 37 0.24 15.64 -12.04
CA PHE A 37 0.98 16.80 -11.51
C PHE A 37 0.21 17.57 -10.42
N GLN A 38 -1.12 17.62 -10.53
CA GLN A 38 -2.00 18.34 -9.60
C GLN A 38 -2.55 17.45 -8.48
N GLU A 39 -2.25 16.16 -8.48
CA GLU A 39 -2.78 15.22 -7.50
C GLU A 39 -2.09 15.36 -6.14
N SER A 40 -2.84 15.09 -5.08
CA SER A 40 -2.28 15.05 -3.72
C SER A 40 -1.33 13.86 -3.58
N ARG A 41 -0.38 13.95 -2.63
CA ARG A 41 0.55 12.84 -2.36
C ARG A 41 -0.16 11.53 -1.98
N ALA A 42 -1.36 11.61 -1.39
CA ALA A 42 -2.13 10.43 -1.02
C ALA A 42 -2.72 9.74 -2.27
N LEU A 43 -3.26 10.53 -3.22
CA LEU A 43 -3.78 10.02 -4.49
C LEU A 43 -2.67 9.47 -5.39
N LEU A 44 -1.51 10.15 -5.42
CA LEU A 44 -0.33 9.66 -6.15
C LEU A 44 0.12 8.27 -5.70
N ARG A 45 0.03 7.97 -4.40
CA ARG A 45 0.33 6.64 -3.84
C ARG A 45 -0.73 5.60 -4.21
N GLU A 46 -1.96 6.01 -4.48
CA GLU A 46 -3.05 5.15 -4.96
C GLU A 46 -3.11 5.03 -6.49
N SER A 47 -2.22 5.68 -7.22
CA SER A 47 -2.12 5.53 -8.67
C SER A 47 -1.55 4.16 -9.05
N SER A 48 -1.70 3.77 -10.32
CA SER A 48 -1.06 2.57 -10.86
C SER A 48 0.45 2.70 -11.04
N GLY A 49 1.02 3.89 -10.86
CA GLY A 49 2.38 4.21 -11.29
C GLY A 49 2.52 4.29 -12.82
N PRO A 50 3.70 4.69 -13.31
CA PRO A 50 4.00 4.68 -14.74
C PRO A 50 4.13 3.23 -15.25
N LEU A 51 3.94 3.03 -16.55
CA LEU A 51 3.97 1.69 -17.17
C LEU A 51 5.30 0.94 -16.97
N ASP A 52 6.41 1.66 -16.84
CA ASP A 52 7.75 1.09 -16.61
C ASP A 52 8.00 0.71 -15.15
N MET A 53 7.21 1.25 -14.22
CA MET A 53 7.33 1.00 -12.78
C MET A 53 5.92 0.95 -12.14
N PRO A 54 5.17 -0.14 -12.35
CA PRO A 54 3.83 -0.27 -11.80
C PRO A 54 3.87 -0.32 -10.27
N ASN A 55 2.88 0.32 -9.65
CA ASN A 55 2.74 0.40 -8.20
C ASN A 55 2.13 -0.88 -7.63
N GLN A 56 2.98 -1.72 -7.05
CA GLN A 56 2.58 -2.98 -6.42
C GLN A 56 1.80 -2.79 -5.10
N TYR A 57 1.90 -1.62 -4.46
CA TYR A 57 1.29 -1.33 -3.16
C TYR A 57 0.02 -0.49 -3.26
N ARG A 58 -0.50 -0.28 -4.48
CA ARG A 58 -1.66 0.57 -4.75
C ARG A 58 -2.84 0.28 -3.80
N GLN A 59 -3.19 -1.00 -3.67
CA GLN A 59 -4.30 -1.43 -2.82
C GLN A 59 -3.98 -1.27 -1.34
N THR A 60 -2.73 -1.54 -0.92
CA THR A 60 -2.28 -1.28 0.45
C THR A 60 -2.38 0.21 0.81
N TYR A 61 -1.95 1.11 -0.08
CA TYR A 61 -2.07 2.55 0.14
C TYR A 61 -3.51 3.01 0.28
N ARG A 62 -4.40 2.51 -0.60
CA ARG A 62 -5.83 2.80 -0.51
C ARG A 62 -6.40 2.41 0.84
N MET A 63 -6.16 1.18 1.28
CA MET A 63 -6.63 0.71 2.56
C MET A 63 -6.04 1.54 3.72
N MET A 64 -4.74 1.81 3.72
CA MET A 64 -4.10 2.56 4.80
C MET A 64 -4.55 4.02 4.85
N ASN A 65 -4.87 4.65 3.71
CA ASN A 65 -5.49 5.98 3.65
C ASN A 65 -6.90 5.95 4.28
N GLN A 66 -7.70 4.91 4.00
CA GLN A 66 -9.02 4.75 4.64
C GLN A 66 -8.89 4.53 6.14
N ILE A 67 -7.97 3.66 6.59
CA ILE A 67 -7.66 3.47 8.01
C ILE A 67 -7.25 4.80 8.65
N GLN A 68 -6.44 5.61 7.96
CA GLN A 68 -6.01 6.92 8.48
C GLN A 68 -7.16 7.91 8.63
N ALA A 69 -8.18 7.85 7.78
CA ALA A 69 -9.37 8.68 7.91
C ALA A 69 -10.29 8.21 9.06
N ILE A 70 -10.20 6.94 9.48
CA ILE A 70 -11.09 6.33 10.47
C ILE A 70 -10.47 6.32 11.87
N ALA A 71 -9.20 5.91 11.97
CA ALA A 71 -8.49 5.67 13.21
C ALA A 71 -7.40 6.72 13.45
N SER A 72 -7.38 7.25 14.68
CA SER A 72 -6.36 8.22 15.09
C SER A 72 -4.97 7.58 15.11
N GLU A 73 -3.91 8.41 15.11
CA GLU A 73 -2.52 7.92 15.06
C GLU A 73 -2.14 7.06 16.27
N LYS A 74 -2.79 7.26 17.41
CA LYS A 74 -2.56 6.52 18.66
C LYS A 74 -3.50 5.32 18.82
N ALA A 75 -4.32 5.03 17.81
CA ALA A 75 -5.23 3.90 17.87
C ALA A 75 -4.43 2.59 17.78
N ILE A 76 -4.87 1.60 18.55
CA ILE A 76 -4.36 0.23 18.43
C ILE A 76 -5.08 -0.42 17.25
N LEU A 77 -4.31 -0.93 16.29
CA LEU A 77 -4.84 -1.62 15.12
C LEU A 77 -4.46 -3.09 15.19
N LEU A 78 -5.47 -3.96 15.17
CA LEU A 78 -5.29 -5.39 15.02
C LEU A 78 -5.55 -5.77 13.57
N PHE A 79 -4.59 -6.44 12.96
CA PHE A 79 -4.63 -6.84 11.56
C PHE A 79 -4.71 -8.36 11.42
N PRO A 80 -5.29 -8.86 10.31
CA PRO A 80 -5.15 -10.26 9.93
C PRO A 80 -3.67 -10.62 9.68
N PRO A 81 -3.34 -11.91 9.56
CA PRO A 81 -1.98 -12.36 9.22
C PRO A 81 -1.44 -11.60 8.00
N GLY A 82 -0.15 -11.26 7.98
CA GLY A 82 0.42 -10.30 7.02
C GLY A 82 0.68 -10.80 5.60
N ASP A 83 0.12 -11.96 5.23
CA ASP A 83 0.33 -12.71 3.99
C ASP A 83 -0.74 -12.41 2.92
N TRP A 84 -1.10 -11.14 2.74
CA TRP A 84 -2.18 -10.75 1.83
C TRP A 84 -1.79 -10.83 0.36
N GLU A 85 -2.77 -11.18 -0.49
CA GLU A 85 -2.58 -11.40 -1.94
C GLU A 85 -2.21 -10.11 -2.71
N PHE A 86 -2.50 -8.92 -2.18
CA PHE A 86 -2.30 -7.64 -2.86
C PHE A 86 -1.19 -6.76 -2.26
N GLY A 87 -0.27 -7.37 -1.51
CA GLY A 87 0.90 -6.70 -0.96
C GLY A 87 0.98 -6.79 0.56
N SER A 88 2.16 -6.49 1.10
CA SER A 88 2.44 -6.65 2.52
C SER A 88 2.12 -5.37 3.29
N SER A 89 1.08 -5.38 4.12
CA SER A 89 0.89 -4.37 5.20
C SER A 89 2.07 -4.29 6.15
N ARG A 90 2.81 -5.39 6.28
CA ARG A 90 4.03 -5.45 7.06
C ARG A 90 5.22 -4.80 6.36
N SER A 91 5.07 -4.30 5.13
CA SER A 91 6.14 -3.56 4.44
C SER A 91 6.62 -2.39 5.29
N VAL A 92 7.93 -2.28 5.45
CA VAL A 92 8.58 -1.19 6.18
C VAL A 92 8.15 0.18 5.64
N VAL A 93 7.95 0.29 4.32
CA VAL A 93 7.48 1.51 3.66
C VAL A 93 6.11 1.92 4.16
N ILE A 94 5.19 0.96 4.31
CA ILE A 94 3.83 1.22 4.79
C ILE A 94 3.85 1.62 6.26
N GLN A 95 4.62 0.93 7.10
CA GLN A 95 4.74 1.28 8.51
C GLN A 95 5.34 2.66 8.74
N MET A 96 6.31 3.08 7.92
CA MET A 96 6.87 4.43 7.97
C MET A 96 5.88 5.50 7.52
N LEU A 97 5.08 5.22 6.48
CA LEU A 97 4.12 6.18 5.93
C LEU A 97 2.84 6.31 6.76
N TYR A 98 2.50 5.29 7.54
CA TYR A 98 1.32 5.24 8.39
C TYR A 98 1.70 4.77 9.79
N PRO A 99 2.45 5.57 10.56
CA PRO A 99 2.92 5.18 11.88
C PRO A 99 1.73 5.03 12.84
N ARG A 100 1.45 3.80 13.24
CA ARG A 100 0.41 3.41 14.22
C ARG A 100 0.83 2.17 14.97
N GLU A 101 0.21 1.92 16.13
CA GLU A 101 0.38 0.68 16.88
C GLU A 101 -0.36 -0.46 16.17
N ALA A 102 0.30 -1.09 15.20
CA ALA A 102 -0.23 -2.21 14.43
C ALA A 102 0.28 -3.55 14.98
N TYR A 103 -0.64 -4.47 15.27
CA TYR A 103 -0.33 -5.84 15.67
C TYR A 103 -1.01 -6.81 14.71
N PHE A 104 -0.28 -7.83 14.28
CA PHE A 104 -0.78 -8.77 13.28
C PHE A 104 -1.05 -10.14 13.90
N SER A 105 -2.17 -10.74 13.53
CA SER A 105 -2.49 -12.11 13.95
C SER A 105 -1.38 -13.09 13.53
N GLY A 106 -1.09 -14.04 14.41
CA GLY A 106 0.00 -15.00 14.27
C GLY A 106 1.36 -14.53 14.79
N ASP A 107 1.52 -13.25 15.14
CA ASP A 107 2.76 -12.78 15.76
C ASP A 107 2.85 -13.18 17.25
N PRO A 108 4.06 -13.46 17.78
CA PRO A 108 4.24 -13.73 19.20
C PRO A 108 3.66 -12.62 20.07
N GLY A 109 2.81 -13.00 21.03
CA GLY A 109 2.18 -12.05 21.96
C GLY A 109 0.96 -11.32 21.43
N PHE A 110 0.47 -11.67 20.23
CA PHE A 110 -0.75 -11.09 19.66
C PHE A 110 -1.96 -11.20 20.61
N ASP A 111 -2.18 -12.34 21.25
CA ASP A 111 -3.32 -12.54 22.17
C ASP A 111 -3.31 -11.55 23.34
N GLY A 112 -2.12 -11.25 23.88
CA GLY A 112 -1.98 -10.23 24.92
C GLY A 112 -2.31 -8.83 24.41
N LYS A 113 -1.98 -8.53 23.15
CA LYS A 113 -2.33 -7.27 22.49
C LYS A 113 -3.80 -7.17 22.14
N LEU A 114 -4.44 -8.28 21.76
CA LEU A 114 -5.89 -8.36 21.59
C LEU A 114 -6.61 -8.06 22.90
N LEU A 115 -6.20 -8.68 24.02
CA LEU A 115 -6.78 -8.39 25.34
C LEU A 115 -6.59 -6.92 25.74
N GLN A 116 -5.40 -6.36 25.49
CA GLN A 116 -5.12 -4.94 25.72
C GLN A 116 -6.04 -4.04 24.88
N ALA A 117 -6.24 -4.38 23.61
CA ALA A 117 -7.10 -3.63 22.69
C ALA A 117 -8.57 -3.66 23.12
N LEU A 118 -9.09 -4.79 23.61
CA LEU A 118 -10.46 -4.90 24.12
C LEU A 118 -10.74 -4.04 25.35
N MET A 119 -9.69 -3.67 26.11
CA MET A 119 -9.78 -2.76 27.25
C MET A 119 -9.55 -1.29 26.86
N SER A 120 -9.18 -1.00 25.61
CA SER A 120 -8.92 0.34 25.10
C SER A 120 -10.20 0.92 24.49
N GLU A 121 -10.40 2.23 24.66
CA GLU A 121 -11.49 2.98 24.01
C GLU A 121 -11.19 3.28 22.53
N ASN A 122 -9.93 3.16 22.12
CA ASN A 122 -9.45 3.54 20.81
C ASN A 122 -8.66 2.40 20.17
N ALA A 123 -9.34 1.26 19.98
CA ALA A 123 -8.81 0.10 19.28
C ALA A 123 -9.71 -0.27 18.11
N TYR A 124 -9.11 -0.80 17.05
CA TYR A 124 -9.81 -1.23 15.86
C TYR A 124 -9.29 -2.58 15.39
N VAL A 125 -10.19 -3.37 14.84
CA VAL A 125 -9.87 -4.58 14.10
C VAL A 125 -10.04 -4.28 12.63
N VAL A 126 -8.97 -4.46 11.88
CA VAL A 126 -9.04 -4.65 10.43
C VAL A 126 -9.37 -6.13 10.23
N PHE A 127 -10.42 -6.41 9.47
CA PHE A 127 -10.85 -7.77 9.20
C PHE A 127 -10.85 -8.05 7.70
N ASN A 128 -10.81 -9.34 7.37
CA ASN A 128 -11.08 -9.81 6.02
C ASN A 128 -11.99 -11.04 6.04
N GLU A 129 -12.34 -11.58 4.86
CA GLU A 129 -13.20 -12.77 4.75
C GLU A 129 -12.71 -14.01 5.52
N LYS A 130 -11.41 -14.09 5.81
CA LYS A 130 -10.78 -15.24 6.48
C LYS A 130 -10.53 -15.01 7.98
N TRP A 131 -10.55 -13.77 8.46
CA TRP A 131 -10.15 -13.45 9.83
C TRP A 131 -10.75 -12.15 10.36
N GLY A 132 -11.14 -12.15 11.63
CA GLY A 132 -11.46 -10.94 12.39
C GLY A 132 -12.91 -10.47 12.30
N VAL A 133 -13.74 -11.06 11.44
CA VAL A 133 -15.17 -10.71 11.32
C VAL A 133 -15.91 -10.94 12.65
N GLU A 134 -15.63 -12.06 13.31
CA GLU A 134 -16.21 -12.41 14.62
C GLU A 134 -15.81 -11.45 15.75
N LEU A 135 -14.67 -10.75 15.61
CA LEU A 135 -14.20 -9.78 16.59
C LEU A 135 -15.00 -8.47 16.52
N CYS A 136 -15.71 -8.21 15.42
CA CYS A 136 -16.45 -6.97 15.20
C CYS A 136 -17.83 -6.92 15.88
N GLN A 137 -18.30 -7.99 16.53
CA GLN A 137 -19.48 -8.07 17.43
C GLN A 137 -20.61 -7.03 17.19
N SER A 138 -21.08 -6.87 15.94
CA SER A 138 -22.17 -5.97 15.54
C SER A 138 -21.87 -4.46 15.55
N GLN A 139 -20.60 -4.04 15.63
CA GLN A 139 -20.22 -2.64 15.49
C GLN A 139 -20.31 -2.14 14.04
N ILE A 140 -20.33 -0.81 13.85
CA ILE A 140 -20.41 -0.20 12.52
C ILE A 140 -19.16 -0.56 11.71
N GLU A 141 -19.34 -1.49 10.77
CA GLU A 141 -18.32 -1.86 9.81
C GLU A 141 -18.12 -0.75 8.78
N LYS A 142 -16.87 -0.38 8.54
CA LYS A 142 -16.49 0.52 7.45
C LYS A 142 -15.65 -0.23 6.43
N SER A 143 -15.99 -0.10 5.15
CA SER A 143 -15.19 -0.65 4.06
C SER A 143 -13.86 0.10 3.94
N LEU A 144 -12.80 -0.63 3.64
CA LEU A 144 -11.46 -0.06 3.43
C LEU A 144 -11.10 0.15 1.95
N GLY A 145 -12.07 0.07 1.04
CA GLY A 145 -11.85 0.30 -0.40
C GLY A 145 -11.07 -0.81 -1.11
N VAL A 146 -10.82 -1.92 -0.42
CA VAL A 146 -10.30 -3.18 -0.97
C VAL A 146 -11.38 -4.26 -0.74
N PRO A 147 -11.77 -5.03 -1.77
CA PRO A 147 -12.79 -6.06 -1.65
C PRO A 147 -12.47 -7.04 -0.52
N GLY A 148 -13.48 -7.36 0.29
CA GLY A 148 -13.34 -8.30 1.41
C GLY A 148 -12.60 -7.75 2.62
N PHE A 149 -12.15 -6.48 2.64
CA PHE A 149 -11.50 -5.85 3.79
C PHE A 149 -12.38 -4.76 4.40
N GLY A 150 -12.46 -4.80 5.74
CA GLY A 150 -13.17 -3.82 6.53
C GLY A 150 -12.45 -3.46 7.81
N ILE A 151 -12.97 -2.46 8.49
CA ILE A 151 -12.52 -2.06 9.82
C ILE A 151 -13.73 -1.85 10.72
N CYS A 152 -13.62 -2.29 11.96
CA CYS A 152 -14.57 -2.01 13.02
C CYS A 152 -13.81 -1.51 14.25
N GLN A 153 -14.45 -0.67 15.05
CA GLN A 153 -13.93 -0.35 16.37
C GLN A 153 -14.16 -1.55 17.29
N ILE A 154 -13.24 -1.75 18.23
CA ILE A 154 -13.35 -2.78 19.26
C ILE A 154 -12.98 -2.17 20.61
N GLY A 155 -13.52 -2.76 21.67
CA GLY A 155 -13.37 -2.23 23.02
C GLY A 155 -14.65 -1.56 23.52
N LYS A 156 -14.63 -1.15 24.80
CA LYS A 156 -15.77 -0.47 25.42
C LYS A 156 -15.96 0.91 24.78
N GLY A 157 -16.81 0.98 23.76
CA GLY A 157 -17.72 2.10 23.64
C GLY A 157 -18.78 1.94 24.73
N GLU A 158 -19.04 3.02 25.48
CA GLU A 158 -20.14 3.07 26.46
C GLU A 158 -21.45 2.46 25.97
#